data_AF-A0A522UQ47-F1
#
_entry.id   AF-A0A522UQ47-F1
#
_cell.length_a   1.000
_cell.length_b   1.000
_cell.length_c   1.000
_cell.angle_alpha   90.00
_cell.angle_beta   90.00
_cell.angle_gamma   90.00
#
_symmetry.space_group_name_H-M   'P 1'
#
loop_
_entity.id
_entity.type
_entity.pdbx_description
1 polymer ?
#
loop_
_entity_poly.entity_id
_entity_poly.type
_entity_poly.pdbx_seq_one_letter_code
_entity_poly.pdbx_strand_id
1 'polypeptide(L)'
;MTKKRKWLIAIVIVLPIIIVGLSGGCASTSLPPKLTKAQLDEIAKTHFAVTVGVEDFKYPVYSEKLTKALQRTGLFDKVEPIKSFKEPPAYVARVERTIYGTAAIPILTGLSFGLIPTTVQEEHGHSFSLTATEGSNRKIPIEFSHRGPTTLGWWAVILNMLPNRTSGDVYKHARFNQSFAWTVVSHKSEIAPEISPEANLRIETGAKNR
;
A
#
# COMPACT_ATOMS: atom_id res chain seq x y z
N MET A 1 14.59 -35.00 -39.57
CA MET A 1 14.37 -33.65 -39.00
C MET A 1 15.68 -32.89 -38.98
N THR A 2 15.80 -31.79 -39.72
CA THR A 2 17.07 -31.07 -39.98
C THR A 2 17.59 -30.34 -38.73
N LYS A 3 18.91 -30.17 -38.59
CA LYS A 3 19.55 -29.44 -37.46
C LYS A 3 18.91 -28.06 -37.21
N LYS A 4 18.55 -27.34 -38.28
CA LYS A 4 17.85 -26.04 -38.23
C LYS A 4 16.47 -26.11 -37.57
N ARG A 5 15.69 -27.17 -37.84
CA ARG A 5 14.36 -27.37 -37.24
C ARG A 5 14.44 -27.74 -35.76
N LYS A 6 15.46 -28.50 -35.34
CA LYS A 6 15.75 -28.77 -33.91
C LYS A 6 16.14 -27.49 -33.16
N TRP A 7 16.96 -26.63 -33.77
CA TRP A 7 17.35 -25.33 -33.21
C TRP A 7 16.18 -24.35 -33.10
N LEU A 8 15.33 -24.26 -34.13
CA LEU A 8 14.12 -23.43 -34.08
C LEU A 8 13.16 -23.88 -32.98
N ILE A 9 12.95 -25.19 -32.82
CA ILE A 9 12.11 -25.72 -31.72
C ILE A 9 12.74 -25.41 -30.35
N ALA A 10 14.06 -25.58 -30.20
CA ALA A 10 14.76 -25.26 -28.95
C ALA A 10 14.66 -23.77 -28.61
N ILE A 11 14.83 -22.86 -29.57
CA ILE A 11 14.66 -21.42 -29.35
C ILE A 11 13.21 -21.10 -28.96
N VAL A 12 12.22 -21.64 -29.66
CA VAL A 12 10.80 -21.40 -29.36
C VAL A 12 10.40 -21.89 -27.96
N ILE A 13 11.07 -22.93 -27.43
CA ILE A 13 10.81 -23.44 -26.07
C ILE A 13 11.61 -22.67 -25.00
N VAL A 14 12.87 -22.35 -25.27
CA VAL A 14 13.78 -21.74 -24.27
C VAL A 14 13.54 -20.24 -24.13
N LEU A 15 13.22 -19.53 -25.21
CA LEU A 15 12.98 -18.08 -25.18
C LEU A 15 11.82 -17.68 -24.23
N PRO A 16 10.64 -18.35 -24.23
CA PRO A 16 9.59 -18.04 -23.27
C PRO A 16 10.01 -18.34 -21.81
N ILE A 17 10.80 -19.38 -21.56
CA ILE A 17 11.31 -19.70 -20.22
C ILE A 17 12.21 -18.57 -19.69
N ILE A 18 13.09 -18.03 -20.54
CA ILE A 18 13.96 -16.90 -20.21
C ILE A 18 13.13 -15.63 -19.98
N ILE A 19 12.14 -15.35 -20.84
CA ILE A 19 11.27 -14.18 -20.71
C ILE A 19 10.48 -14.23 -19.39
N VAL A 20 9.91 -15.40 -19.04
CA VAL A 20 9.15 -15.58 -17.79
C VAL A 20 10.06 -15.51 -16.55
N GLY A 21 11.29 -16.03 -16.65
CA GLY A 21 12.30 -15.91 -15.59
C GLY A 21 12.74 -14.47 -15.35
N LEU A 22 12.83 -13.65 -16.40
CA LEU A 22 13.22 -12.24 -16.32
C LEU A 22 12.06 -11.32 -15.90
N SER A 23 10.80 -11.71 -16.15
CA SER A 23 9.62 -10.86 -15.88
C SER A 23 9.00 -11.03 -14.48
N GLY A 24 9.70 -11.66 -13.53
CA GLY A 24 9.17 -11.89 -12.18
C GLY A 24 8.07 -12.95 -12.10
N GLY A 25 7.96 -13.83 -13.09
CA GLY A 25 6.91 -14.87 -13.18
C GLY A 25 7.01 -15.98 -12.13
N CYS A 26 7.98 -15.93 -11.24
CA CYS A 26 8.16 -16.92 -10.17
C CYS A 26 7.38 -16.59 -8.89
N ALA A 27 6.67 -15.45 -8.84
CA ALA A 27 5.88 -15.03 -7.69
C ALA A 27 4.51 -14.47 -8.12
N SER A 28 3.47 -14.74 -7.32
CA SER A 28 2.12 -14.21 -7.50
C SER A 28 1.52 -13.92 -6.13
N THR A 29 1.25 -12.64 -5.86
CA THR A 29 0.65 -12.19 -4.60
C THR A 29 -0.78 -11.71 -4.82
N SER A 30 -1.66 -11.99 -3.86
CA SER A 30 -3.02 -11.47 -3.87
C SER A 30 -3.08 -9.96 -3.66
N LEU A 31 -3.94 -9.29 -4.41
CA LEU A 31 -4.25 -7.89 -4.25
C LEU A 31 -5.50 -7.70 -3.39
N PRO A 32 -5.65 -6.54 -2.72
CA PRO A 32 -6.90 -6.20 -2.05
C PRO A 32 -8.08 -6.15 -3.03
N PRO A 33 -9.32 -6.22 -2.52
CA PRO A 33 -10.52 -6.04 -3.35
C PRO A 33 -10.47 -4.73 -4.14
N LYS A 34 -11.09 -4.73 -5.33
CA LYS A 34 -11.25 -3.49 -6.10
C LYS A 34 -12.21 -2.57 -5.35
N LEU A 35 -11.84 -1.30 -5.25
CA LEU A 35 -12.75 -0.26 -4.75
C LEU A 35 -13.86 0.02 -5.77
N THR A 36 -15.01 0.46 -5.27
CA THR A 36 -16.11 0.93 -6.10
C THR A 36 -15.79 2.29 -6.72
N LYS A 37 -16.53 2.67 -7.76
CA LYS A 37 -16.36 4.00 -8.38
C LYS A 37 -16.61 5.13 -7.36
N ALA A 38 -17.64 4.99 -6.52
CA ALA A 38 -17.94 5.98 -5.48
C ALA A 38 -16.79 6.17 -4.49
N GLN A 39 -16.11 5.08 -4.10
CA GLN A 39 -14.93 5.16 -3.21
C GLN A 39 -13.75 5.86 -3.90
N LEU A 40 -13.50 5.55 -5.18
CA LEU A 40 -12.46 6.21 -5.96
C LEU A 40 -12.74 7.70 -6.18
N ASP A 41 -14.01 8.05 -6.44
CA ASP A 41 -14.44 9.45 -6.60
C ASP A 41 -14.28 10.22 -5.27
N GLU A 42 -14.56 9.61 -4.12
CA GLU A 42 -14.37 10.23 -2.81
C GLU A 42 -12.88 10.42 -2.47
N ILE A 43 -12.02 9.46 -2.82
CA ILE A 43 -10.55 9.64 -2.72
C ILE A 43 -10.13 10.85 -3.55
N ALA A 44 -10.56 10.94 -4.81
CA ALA A 44 -10.15 12.00 -5.72
C ALA A 44 -10.62 13.40 -5.28
N LYS A 45 -11.72 13.49 -4.54
CA LYS A 45 -12.26 14.74 -3.98
C LYS A 45 -11.70 15.10 -2.61
N THR A 46 -11.04 14.16 -1.94
CA THR A 46 -10.54 14.37 -0.58
C THR A 46 -9.10 14.86 -0.64
N HIS A 47 -8.90 16.04 -0.07
CA HIS A 47 -7.58 16.61 0.19
C HIS A 47 -7.59 17.22 1.58
N PHE A 48 -6.63 16.83 2.41
CA PHE A 48 -6.39 17.41 3.73
C PHE A 48 -5.33 18.50 3.57
N ALA A 49 -5.74 19.75 3.77
CA ALA A 49 -4.86 20.92 3.75
C ALA A 49 -3.99 21.00 5.01
N VAL A 50 -3.22 19.94 5.28
CA VAL A 50 -2.39 19.77 6.47
C VAL A 50 -1.08 19.08 6.10
N THR A 51 -0.04 19.33 6.88
CA THR A 51 1.26 18.68 6.76
C THR A 51 1.40 17.51 7.73
N VAL A 52 2.06 16.44 7.31
CA VAL A 52 2.28 15.23 8.11
C VAL A 52 3.78 14.93 8.22
N GLY A 53 4.31 14.96 9.44
CA GLY A 53 5.66 14.49 9.75
C GLY A 53 5.65 13.04 10.20
N VAL A 54 6.44 12.19 9.56
CA VAL A 54 6.56 10.77 9.96
C VAL A 54 7.68 10.61 10.98
N GLU A 55 7.36 10.09 12.17
CA GLU A 55 8.34 9.79 13.20
C GLU A 55 9.24 8.62 12.84
N ASP A 56 10.47 8.67 13.35
CA ASP A 56 11.39 7.54 13.27
C ASP A 56 10.89 6.39 14.14
N PHE A 57 10.76 5.23 13.52
CA PHE A 57 10.48 3.97 14.19
C PHE A 57 11.79 3.24 14.51
N LYS A 58 11.76 2.33 15.49
CA LYS A 58 12.93 1.48 15.87
C LYS A 58 13.63 0.86 14.65
N TYR A 59 12.86 0.56 13.61
CA TYR A 59 13.33 0.10 12.32
C TYR A 59 13.03 1.16 11.24
N PRO A 60 14.00 2.00 10.84
CA PRO A 60 13.76 3.18 9.98
C PRO A 60 13.07 2.88 8.64
N VAL A 61 13.31 1.68 8.09
CA VAL A 61 12.68 1.22 6.84
C VAL A 61 11.15 1.28 6.88
N TYR A 62 10.51 1.13 8.05
CA TYR A 62 9.05 1.21 8.16
C TYR A 62 8.54 2.65 8.15
N SER A 63 9.27 3.60 8.76
CA SER A 63 8.97 5.02 8.66
C SER A 63 9.15 5.53 7.23
N GLU A 64 10.21 5.10 6.53
CA GLU A 64 10.40 5.44 5.12
C GLU A 64 9.30 4.87 4.22
N LYS A 65 8.91 3.61 4.45
CA LYS A 65 7.80 2.98 3.72
C LYS A 65 6.49 3.71 3.97
N LEU A 66 6.18 4.05 5.22
CA LEU A 66 4.99 4.82 5.58
C LEU A 66 5.00 6.21 4.92
N THR A 67 6.13 6.91 4.98
CA THR A 67 6.32 8.23 4.32
C THR A 67 5.99 8.13 2.84
N LYS A 68 6.60 7.18 2.12
CA LYS A 68 6.35 6.97 0.69
C LYS A 68 4.92 6.54 0.40
N ALA A 69 4.31 5.73 1.26
CA ALA A 69 2.92 5.30 1.10
C ALA A 69 1.95 6.47 1.24
N LEU A 70 2.12 7.29 2.27
CA LEU A 70 1.33 8.51 2.50
C LEU A 70 1.55 9.54 1.39
N GLN A 71 2.77 9.75 0.90
CA GLN A 71 3.03 10.61 -0.26
C GLN A 71 2.28 10.14 -1.51
N ARG A 72 2.25 8.82 -1.76
CA ARG A 72 1.56 8.25 -2.93
C ARG A 72 0.04 8.39 -2.88
N THR A 73 -0.56 8.61 -1.72
CA THR A 73 -2.01 8.84 -1.65
C THR A 73 -2.38 10.20 -2.23
N GLY A 74 -1.47 11.18 -2.17
CA GLY A 74 -1.73 12.55 -2.59
C GLY A 74 -2.79 13.27 -1.74
N LEU A 75 -3.12 12.73 -0.56
CA LEU A 75 -4.20 13.24 0.28
C LEU A 75 -3.80 14.42 1.18
N PHE A 76 -2.50 14.73 1.29
CA PHE A 76 -1.98 15.73 2.23
C PHE A 76 -1.12 16.76 1.47
N ASP A 77 -1.08 18.01 1.93
CA ASP A 77 -0.24 19.06 1.31
C ASP A 77 1.23 18.65 1.25
N LYS A 78 1.71 18.06 2.35
CA LYS A 78 3.11 17.67 2.48
C LYS A 78 3.27 16.51 3.44
N VAL A 79 4.02 15.49 3.02
CA VAL A 79 4.42 14.38 3.88
C VAL A 79 5.92 14.17 3.77
N GLU A 80 6.63 14.27 4.89
CA GLU A 80 8.08 14.08 4.98
C GLU A 80 8.46 13.42 6.31
N PRO A 81 9.68 12.89 6.47
CA PRO A 81 10.20 12.54 7.79
C PRO A 81 10.13 13.73 8.73
N ILE A 82 9.78 13.53 10.01
CA ILE A 82 9.59 14.62 10.97
C ILE A 82 10.83 15.51 11.11
N LYS A 83 12.03 14.94 10.95
CA LYS A 83 13.32 15.63 11.01
C LYS A 83 13.57 16.58 9.82
N SER A 84 12.82 16.45 8.74
CA SER A 84 12.94 17.31 7.54
C SER A 84 12.15 18.61 7.66
N PHE A 85 11.25 18.70 8.64
CA PHE A 85 10.43 19.89 8.90
C PHE A 85 11.23 20.94 9.69
N LYS A 86 11.19 22.19 9.23
CA LYS A 86 11.76 23.36 9.96
C LYS A 86 10.78 23.89 11.01
N GLU A 87 9.50 23.86 10.68
CA GLU A 87 8.39 24.20 11.56
C GLU A 87 7.60 22.94 11.88
N PRO A 88 7.01 22.81 13.08
CA PRO A 88 6.26 21.61 13.44
C PRO A 88 5.16 21.30 12.40
N PRO A 89 5.04 20.05 11.92
CA PRO A 89 3.94 19.67 11.04
C PRO A 89 2.60 19.76 11.79
N ALA A 90 1.49 19.82 11.07
CA ALA A 90 0.15 19.82 11.69
C ALA A 90 -0.16 18.48 12.39
N TYR A 91 0.26 17.38 11.76
CA TYR A 91 0.12 16.03 12.29
C TYR A 91 1.45 15.30 12.33
N VAL A 92 1.61 14.44 13.33
CA VAL A 92 2.70 13.49 13.44
C VAL A 92 2.16 12.08 13.21
N ALA A 93 2.75 11.37 12.26
CA ALA A 93 2.46 9.98 11.96
C ALA A 93 3.47 9.05 12.65
N ARG A 94 2.98 8.16 13.52
CA ARG A 94 3.82 7.15 14.21
C ARG A 94 3.44 5.75 13.75
N VAL A 95 4.43 4.93 13.39
CA VAL A 95 4.23 3.50 13.13
C VAL A 95 3.88 2.78 14.44
N GLU A 96 2.78 2.03 14.46
CA GLU A 96 2.28 1.33 15.65
C GLU A 96 2.74 -0.13 15.69
N ARG A 97 2.62 -0.84 14.55
CA ARG A 97 3.13 -2.20 14.40
C ARG A 97 3.68 -2.43 13.01
N THR A 98 4.63 -3.35 12.92
CA THR A 98 5.17 -3.83 11.65
C THR A 98 4.21 -4.81 11.00
N ILE A 99 3.76 -4.50 9.79
CA ILE A 99 3.02 -5.43 8.93
C ILE A 99 3.92 -5.78 7.76
N TYR A 100 4.33 -7.04 7.67
CA TYR A 100 5.15 -7.53 6.57
C TYR A 100 4.85 -8.99 6.30
N GLY A 101 5.05 -9.39 5.03
CA GLY A 101 4.84 -10.76 4.58
C GLY A 101 5.79 -11.73 5.28
N THR A 102 5.35 -12.97 5.45
CA THR A 102 6.18 -14.01 6.05
C THR A 102 7.27 -14.43 5.06
N ALA A 103 8.53 -14.24 5.43
CA ALA A 103 9.67 -14.76 4.66
C ALA A 103 9.69 -16.29 4.75
N ALA A 104 9.05 -16.97 3.81
CA ALA A 104 9.08 -18.42 3.69
C ALA A 104 10.26 -18.86 2.82
N ILE A 105 11.06 -19.82 3.30
CA ILE A 105 12.16 -20.40 2.52
C ILE A 105 11.59 -21.51 1.64
N PRO A 106 11.55 -21.35 0.31
CA PRO A 106 10.81 -22.25 -0.57
C PRO A 106 11.70 -23.41 -1.02
N ILE A 107 12.15 -24.27 -0.08
CA ILE A 107 13.14 -25.34 -0.35
C ILE A 107 12.64 -26.29 -1.44
N LEU A 108 11.41 -26.81 -1.31
CA LEU A 108 10.84 -27.76 -2.27
C LEU A 108 10.59 -27.13 -3.65
N THR A 109 10.18 -25.86 -3.68
CA THR A 109 10.03 -25.12 -4.94
C THR A 109 11.38 -24.91 -5.61
N GLY A 110 12.44 -24.63 -4.84
CA GLY A 110 13.81 -24.60 -5.37
C GLY A 110 14.25 -25.94 -5.95
N LEU A 111 14.12 -27.03 -5.18
CA LEU A 111 14.52 -28.39 -5.60
C LEU A 111 13.74 -28.91 -6.82
N SER A 112 12.48 -28.52 -6.95
CA SER A 112 11.62 -28.90 -8.09
C SER A 112 11.69 -27.91 -9.26
N PHE A 113 12.61 -26.95 -9.23
CA PHE A 113 12.72 -25.87 -10.23
C PHE A 113 11.39 -25.15 -10.49
N GLY A 114 10.59 -24.94 -9.44
CA GLY A 114 9.32 -24.23 -9.50
C GLY A 114 8.10 -25.11 -9.84
N LEU A 115 8.26 -26.41 -10.09
CA LEU A 115 7.15 -27.30 -10.42
C LEU A 115 6.21 -27.51 -9.22
N ILE A 116 6.79 -27.69 -8.02
CA ILE A 116 6.04 -27.78 -6.77
C ILE A 116 5.93 -26.36 -6.20
N PRO A 117 4.74 -25.74 -6.20
CA PRO A 117 4.59 -24.38 -5.71
C PRO A 117 4.68 -24.32 -4.19
N THR A 118 5.24 -23.23 -3.68
CA THR A 118 5.13 -22.86 -2.25
C THR A 118 4.09 -21.76 -2.16
N THR A 119 3.02 -21.98 -1.41
CA THR A 119 2.02 -20.95 -1.14
C THR A 119 2.00 -20.64 0.35
N VAL A 120 2.12 -19.35 0.67
CA VAL A 120 2.07 -18.86 2.04
C VAL A 120 1.05 -17.74 2.17
N GLN A 121 0.44 -17.63 3.34
CA GLN A 121 -0.41 -16.49 3.66
C GLN A 121 0.46 -15.34 4.15
N GLU A 122 0.37 -14.22 3.46
CA GLU A 122 1.09 -13.00 3.82
C GLU A 122 0.12 -11.91 4.26
N GLU A 123 0.58 -11.06 5.18
CA GLU A 123 -0.10 -9.83 5.55
C GLU A 123 0.71 -8.64 5.02
N HIS A 124 0.05 -7.77 4.25
CA HIS A 124 0.62 -6.55 3.72
C HIS A 124 -0.17 -5.36 4.22
N GLY A 125 0.49 -4.28 4.62
CA GLY A 125 -0.24 -3.16 5.19
C GLY A 125 0.62 -2.10 5.84
N HIS A 126 -0.08 -1.14 6.44
CA HIS A 126 0.47 -0.08 7.26
C HIS A 126 -0.41 0.07 8.49
N SER A 127 0.22 0.08 9.67
CA SER A 127 -0.45 0.38 10.93
C SER A 127 0.28 1.53 11.60
N PHE A 128 -0.41 2.65 11.71
CA PHE A 128 0.15 3.90 12.20
C PHE A 128 -0.91 4.69 12.95
N SER A 129 -0.51 5.76 13.60
CA SER A 129 -1.42 6.73 14.19
C SER A 129 -1.08 8.12 13.73
N LEU A 130 -2.10 8.98 13.64
CA LEU A 130 -1.94 10.42 13.48
C LEU A 130 -2.27 11.11 14.79
N THR A 131 -1.38 12.00 15.21
CA THR A 131 -1.59 12.85 16.40
C THR A 131 -1.40 14.30 15.98
N ALA A 132 -2.35 15.17 16.32
CA ALA A 132 -2.20 16.60 16.06
C ALA A 132 -1.04 17.16 16.91
N THR A 133 -0.21 17.99 16.31
CA THR A 133 0.94 18.60 17.01
C THR A 133 0.50 19.73 17.94
N GLU A 134 -0.55 20.45 17.57
CA GLU A 134 -1.16 21.49 18.38
C GLU A 134 -2.59 21.12 18.80
N GLY A 135 -2.96 21.52 20.02
CA GLY A 135 -4.28 21.27 20.57
C GLY A 135 -4.43 19.88 21.20
N SER A 136 -5.16 18.99 20.54
CA SER A 136 -5.55 17.69 21.11
C SER A 136 -4.47 16.63 20.93
N ASN A 137 -3.98 16.05 22.02
CA ASN A 137 -3.13 14.85 21.99
C ASN A 137 -3.91 13.57 21.64
N ARG A 138 -5.05 13.72 20.94
CA ARG A 138 -5.88 12.60 20.48
C ARG A 138 -5.13 11.88 19.38
N LYS A 139 -4.91 10.60 19.63
CA LYS A 139 -4.34 9.65 18.68
C LYS A 139 -5.44 9.09 17.80
N ILE A 140 -5.29 9.21 16.48
CA ILE A 140 -6.19 8.63 15.47
C ILE A 140 -5.50 7.37 14.94
N PRO A 141 -5.87 6.16 15.42
CA PRO A 141 -5.27 4.93 14.93
C PRO A 141 -5.79 4.63 13.51
N ILE A 142 -4.87 4.38 12.59
CA ILE A 142 -5.19 4.02 11.21
C ILE A 142 -4.46 2.71 10.87
N GLU A 143 -5.24 1.69 10.56
CA GLU A 143 -4.70 0.41 10.14
C GLU A 143 -5.32 -0.03 8.82
N PHE A 144 -4.45 -0.21 7.83
CA PHE A 144 -4.77 -0.90 6.60
C PHE A 144 -3.98 -2.20 6.56
N SER A 145 -4.67 -3.33 6.52
CA SER A 145 -4.06 -4.65 6.35
C SER A 145 -4.84 -5.45 5.31
N HIS A 146 -4.09 -6.14 4.45
CA HIS A 146 -4.60 -7.09 3.48
C HIS A 146 -3.89 -8.41 3.68
N ARG A 147 -4.66 -9.46 3.98
CA ARG A 147 -4.15 -10.82 4.08
C ARG A 147 -4.51 -11.61 2.83
N GLY A 148 -3.54 -12.31 2.28
CA GLY A 148 -3.83 -13.30 1.27
C GLY A 148 -2.60 -14.02 0.74
N PRO A 149 -2.83 -14.96 -0.19
CA PRO A 149 -1.80 -15.90 -0.59
C PRO A 149 -0.76 -15.26 -1.49
N THR A 150 0.50 -15.55 -1.19
CA THR A 150 1.64 -15.41 -2.09
C THR A 150 2.12 -16.80 -2.51
N THR A 151 2.17 -17.03 -3.82
CA THR A 151 2.58 -18.30 -4.42
C THR A 151 3.88 -18.12 -5.18
N LEU A 152 4.85 -18.98 -4.90
CA LEU A 152 6.13 -19.09 -5.60
C LEU A 152 6.14 -20.34 -6.48
N GLY A 153 6.74 -20.25 -7.68
CA GLY A 153 6.86 -21.34 -8.65
C GLY A 153 6.08 -21.09 -9.95
N TRP A 154 6.10 -22.05 -10.88
CA TRP A 154 5.48 -21.90 -12.22
C TRP A 154 3.98 -21.64 -12.18
N TRP A 155 3.30 -22.11 -11.14
CA TRP A 155 1.89 -21.81 -10.89
C TRP A 155 1.61 -20.31 -10.72
N ALA A 156 2.60 -19.51 -10.31
CA ALA A 156 2.48 -18.07 -10.22
C ALA A 156 2.17 -17.43 -11.58
N VAL A 157 2.70 -17.98 -12.69
CA VAL A 157 2.41 -17.49 -14.04
C VAL A 157 0.92 -17.57 -14.34
N ILE A 158 0.30 -18.71 -14.03
CA ILE A 158 -1.13 -18.95 -14.22
C ILE A 158 -1.94 -18.04 -13.29
N LEU A 159 -1.54 -17.95 -12.02
CA LEU A 159 -2.23 -17.11 -11.04
C LEU A 159 -2.18 -15.63 -11.43
N ASN A 160 -1.08 -15.13 -11.98
CA ASN A 160 -0.94 -13.74 -12.42
C ASN A 160 -1.85 -13.36 -13.60
N MET A 161 -2.47 -14.32 -14.29
CA MET A 161 -3.53 -14.04 -15.26
C MET A 161 -4.87 -13.69 -14.59
N LEU A 162 -5.02 -13.97 -13.30
CA LEU A 162 -6.22 -13.64 -12.54
C LEU A 162 -6.24 -12.14 -12.16
N PRO A 163 -7.42 -11.49 -12.18
CA PRO A 163 -7.53 -10.05 -12.02
C PRO A 163 -7.21 -9.53 -10.60
N ASN A 164 -7.00 -10.42 -9.63
CA ASN A 164 -6.68 -10.11 -8.24
C ASN A 164 -5.28 -10.55 -7.83
N ARG A 165 -4.37 -10.75 -8.80
CA ARG A 165 -2.98 -11.16 -8.57
C ARG A 165 -2.00 -10.16 -9.18
N THR A 166 -0.78 -10.17 -8.67
CA THR A 166 0.35 -9.40 -9.20
C THR A 166 1.64 -10.20 -9.02
N SER A 167 2.52 -10.14 -10.02
CA SER A 167 3.91 -10.60 -9.91
C SER A 167 4.84 -9.52 -9.34
N GLY A 168 4.42 -8.26 -9.38
CA GLY A 168 5.16 -7.13 -8.87
C GLY A 168 4.96 -6.89 -7.38
N ASP A 169 5.74 -5.97 -6.84
CA ASP A 169 5.63 -5.48 -5.47
C ASP A 169 4.22 -4.93 -5.17
N VAL A 170 3.51 -5.57 -4.24
CA VAL A 170 2.17 -5.20 -3.80
C VAL A 170 2.11 -3.74 -3.36
N TYR A 171 3.15 -3.24 -2.66
CA TYR A 171 3.20 -1.87 -2.16
C TYR A 171 3.36 -0.81 -3.26
N LYS A 172 3.63 -1.22 -4.51
CA LYS A 172 3.68 -0.34 -5.68
C LYS A 172 2.44 -0.46 -6.56
N HIS A 173 1.58 -1.45 -6.32
CA HIS A 173 0.42 -1.69 -7.14
C HIS A 173 -0.67 -0.64 -6.88
N ALA A 174 -1.24 -0.05 -7.94
CA ALA A 174 -2.24 1.02 -7.84
C ALA A 174 -3.42 0.65 -6.94
N ARG A 175 -3.92 -0.59 -7.05
CA ARG A 175 -5.01 -1.09 -6.20
C ARG A 175 -4.68 -1.08 -4.71
N PHE A 176 -3.45 -1.43 -4.34
CA PHE A 176 -3.04 -1.41 -2.93
C PHE A 176 -2.98 0.03 -2.41
N ASN A 177 -2.37 0.94 -3.19
CA ASN A 177 -2.30 2.36 -2.83
C ASN A 177 -3.70 3.00 -2.73
N GLN A 178 -4.62 2.64 -3.61
CA GLN A 178 -6.02 3.10 -3.57
C GLN A 178 -6.74 2.59 -2.33
N SER A 179 -6.61 1.29 -2.00
CA SER A 179 -7.19 0.74 -0.78
C SER A 179 -6.62 1.40 0.48
N PHE A 180 -5.31 1.65 0.51
CA PHE A 180 -4.66 2.39 1.59
C PHE A 180 -5.20 3.83 1.69
N ALA A 181 -5.29 4.56 0.58
CA ALA A 181 -5.85 5.90 0.55
C ALA A 181 -7.31 5.92 1.04
N TRP A 182 -8.13 4.95 0.62
CA TRP A 182 -9.50 4.80 1.10
C TRP A 182 -9.58 4.63 2.62
N THR A 183 -8.70 3.81 3.21
CA THR A 183 -8.61 3.65 4.66
C THR A 183 -8.25 4.96 5.37
N VAL A 184 -7.41 5.81 4.77
CA VAL A 184 -7.15 7.16 5.34
C VAL A 184 -8.39 8.04 5.22
N VAL A 185 -9.04 8.06 4.05
CA VAL A 185 -10.27 8.84 3.79
C VAL A 185 -11.42 8.42 4.69
N SER A 186 -11.53 7.15 5.09
CA SER A 186 -12.58 6.71 6.02
C SER A 186 -12.43 7.32 7.42
N HIS A 187 -11.28 7.91 7.76
CA HIS A 187 -11.02 8.64 9.01
C HIS A 187 -11.08 10.17 8.82
N LYS A 188 -11.62 10.66 7.70
CA LYS A 188 -11.66 12.09 7.35
C LYS A 188 -12.28 12.98 8.43
N SER A 189 -13.34 12.53 9.09
CA SER A 189 -14.00 13.26 10.18
C SER A 189 -13.12 13.43 11.42
N GLU A 190 -12.08 12.61 11.58
CA GLU A 190 -11.14 12.68 12.69
C GLU A 190 -9.88 13.51 12.35
N ILE A 191 -9.39 13.41 11.12
CA ILE A 191 -8.14 14.04 10.65
C ILE A 191 -8.30 15.54 10.37
N ALA A 192 -9.52 16.01 10.11
CA ALA A 192 -9.82 17.43 9.97
C ALA A 192 -11.29 17.67 10.34
N PRO A 193 -11.62 17.82 11.64
CA PRO A 193 -13.01 17.98 12.07
C PRO A 193 -13.66 19.27 11.52
N GLU A 194 -12.86 20.23 11.06
CA GLU A 194 -13.33 21.50 10.48
C GLU A 194 -13.53 21.44 8.96
N ILE A 195 -14.42 20.55 8.49
CA ILE A 195 -15.22 20.78 7.27
C ILE A 195 -16.62 20.19 7.52
N SER A 196 -17.28 20.59 8.61
CA SER A 196 -18.73 20.41 8.73
C SER A 196 -19.41 21.78 8.53
N PRO A 197 -20.33 21.92 7.56
CA PRO A 197 -21.11 23.15 7.38
C PRO A 197 -21.88 23.57 8.65
N GLU A 198 -22.06 22.65 9.61
CA GLU A 198 -22.71 22.94 10.90
C GLU A 198 -21.86 23.79 11.86
N ALA A 199 -20.53 23.79 11.72
CA ALA A 199 -19.65 24.62 12.55
C ALA A 199 -19.80 26.12 12.23
N ASN A 200 -20.02 26.47 10.96
CA ASN A 200 -20.25 27.85 10.53
C ASN A 200 -21.60 28.41 11.01
N LEU A 201 -22.62 27.57 11.14
CA LEU A 201 -23.95 27.98 11.64
C LEU A 201 -23.93 28.37 13.13
N ARG A 202 -23.05 27.76 13.95
CA ARG A 202 -22.91 28.12 15.37
C ARG A 202 -22.14 29.43 15.60
N ILE A 203 -21.23 29.79 14.70
CA ILE A 203 -20.47 31.04 14.82
C ILE A 203 -21.36 32.24 14.41
N GLU A 204 -22.19 32.10 13.38
CA GLU A 204 -23.09 33.19 12.95
C GLU A 204 -24.27 33.43 13.90
N THR A 205 -24.78 32.40 14.58
CA THR A 205 -25.87 32.58 15.57
C THR A 205 -25.39 33.13 16.92
N GLY A 206 -24.11 32.95 17.26
CA GLY A 206 -23.51 33.55 18.47
C GLY A 206 -23.15 35.03 18.31
N ALA A 207 -22.85 35.47 17.09
CA ALA A 207 -22.46 36.85 16.80
C ALA A 207 -23.65 37.82 16.63
N LYS A 208 -24.87 37.32 16.38
CA LYS A 208 -26.08 38.14 16.24
C LYS A 208 -26.82 38.44 17.56
N ASN A 209 -26.37 37.88 18.68
CA ASN A 209 -26.98 38.07 19.99
C ASN A 209 -26.07 38.82 21.00
N ARG A 210 -25.18 39.69 20.51
CA ARG A 210 -24.47 40.68 21.33
C ARG A 210 -24.69 42.08 20.81
#